data_AF-T2J4X1-F1
#
_entry.id   AF-T2J4X1-F1
#
_cell.length_a   1.000
_cell.length_b   1.000
_cell.length_c   1.000
_cell.angle_alpha   90.00
_cell.angle_beta   90.00
_cell.angle_gamma   90.00
#
_symmetry.space_group_name_H-M   'P 1'
#
loop_
_entity.id
_entity.type
_entity.pdbx_description
1 polymer ?
#
loop_
_entity_poly.entity_id
_entity_poly.type
_entity_poly.pdbx_seq_one_letter_code
_entity_poly.pdbx_strand_id
1 'polypeptide(L)' 'MDYLLDTNILLRIADTSSSQHSLAITTITHLLSQGNKGVITSQVLIEFWVVATRPRDVNGLGWTPEETIIKIHQFIA' A
#
# COMPACT_ATOMS: atom_id res chain seq x y z
N MET A 1 6.14 1.25 -19.05
CA MET A 1 6.33 -0.16 -18.66
C MET A 1 5.46 -0.44 -17.45
N ASP A 2 5.04 -1.70 -17.25
CA ASP A 2 4.19 -2.08 -16.14
C ASP A 2 5.04 -2.61 -14.99
N TYR A 3 4.84 -2.06 -13.80
CA TYR A 3 5.55 -2.40 -12.57
C TYR A 3 4.56 -2.98 -11.58
N LEU A 4 4.75 -4.24 -11.21
CA LEU A 4 3.99 -4.85 -10.13
C LEU A 4 4.39 -4.19 -8.81
N LEU A 5 3.44 -3.57 -8.13
CA LEU A 5 3.64 -2.99 -6.81
C LEU A 5 3.53 -4.09 -5.77
N ASP A 6 4.59 -4.25 -4.98
CA ASP A 6 4.61 -5.19 -3.86
C ASP A 6 3.79 -4.67 -2.67
N THR A 7 3.40 -5.59 -1.78
CA THR A 7 2.64 -5.32 -0.57
C THR A 7 3.31 -4.27 0.31
N ASN A 8 4.64 -4.32 0.44
CA ASN A 8 5.38 -3.35 1.25
C ASN A 8 5.23 -1.90 0.73
N ILE A 9 5.16 -1.69 -0.58
CA ILE A 9 4.98 -0.37 -1.18
C ILE A 9 3.59 0.16 -0.85
N LEU A 10 2.55 -0.66 -1.01
CA LEU A 10 1.18 -0.26 -0.68
C LEU A 10 1.03 0.07 0.80
N LEU A 11 1.62 -0.73 1.70
CA LEU A 11 1.61 -0.46 3.14
C LEU A 11 2.25 0.90 3.47
N ARG A 12 3.39 1.23 2.86
CA ARG A 12 4.07 2.52 3.11
C ARG A 12 3.35 3.70 2.48
N ILE A 13 2.65 3.51 1.37
CA ILE A 13 1.76 4.53 0.80
C ILE A 13 0.55 4.76 1.70
N ALA A 14 -0.06 3.70 2.23
CA ALA A 14 -1.28 3.82 3.02
C ALA A 14 -1.04 4.36 4.45
N ASP A 15 0.08 4.00 5.07
CA ASP A 15 0.45 4.35 6.44
C ASP A 15 1.17 5.70 6.51
N THR A 16 0.43 6.76 6.84
CA THR A 16 0.98 8.11 6.98
C THR A 16 1.90 8.29 8.19
N SER A 17 1.89 7.33 9.14
CA SER A 17 2.79 7.34 10.30
C SER A 17 4.15 6.71 10.01
N SER A 18 4.26 5.97 8.91
CA SER A 18 5.51 5.36 8.47
C SER A 18 6.55 6.42 8.10
N SER A 19 7.79 6.25 8.59
CA SER A 19 8.93 7.09 8.20
C SER A 19 9.27 7.03 6.71
N GLN A 20 8.82 5.98 6.01
CA GLN A 20 9.03 5.80 4.57
C GLN A 20 7.83 6.27 3.73
N HIS A 21 6.78 6.81 4.34
CA HIS A 21 5.57 7.23 3.63
C HIS A 21 5.88 8.22 2.50
N SER A 22 6.59 9.31 2.83
CA SER A 22 6.98 10.33 1.85
C SER A 22 7.84 9.75 0.72
N LEU A 23 8.79 8.88 1.05
CA LEU A 23 9.63 8.23 0.04
C LEU A 23 8.80 7.37 -0.92
N ALA A 24 7.87 6.58 -0.40
CA ALA A 24 7.02 5.71 -1.23
C ALA A 24 6.11 6.54 -2.16
N ILE A 25 5.48 7.59 -1.64
CA ILE A 25 4.64 8.51 -2.44
C ILE A 25 5.46 9.18 -3.55
N THR A 26 6.61 9.77 -3.21
CA THR A 26 7.45 10.46 -4.20
C THR A 26 7.95 9.49 -5.27
N THR A 27 8.35 8.27 -4.88
CA THR A 27 8.84 7.25 -5.80
C THR A 27 7.75 6.81 -6.78
N ILE A 28 6.56 6.49 -6.29
CA ILE A 28 5.44 6.09 -7.18
C ILE A 28 4.99 7.26 -8.05
N THR A 29 4.91 8.48 -7.51
CA THR A 29 4.57 9.66 -8.30
C THR A 29 5.56 9.87 -9.45
N HIS A 30 6.87 9.75 -9.16
CA HIS A 30 7.91 9.86 -10.17
C HIS A 30 7.84 8.71 -11.19
N LEU A 31 7.60 7.48 -10.75
CA LEU A 31 7.42 6.33 -11.64
C LEU A 31 6.28 6.57 -12.64
N LEU A 32 5.13 7.03 -12.14
CA LEU A 32 3.93 7.28 -12.95
C LEU A 32 4.10 8.48 -13.87
N SER A 33 4.79 9.55 -13.44
CA SER A 33 5.03 10.74 -14.27
C SER A 33 5.89 10.46 -15.50
N GLN A 34 6.68 9.37 -15.48
CA GLN A 34 7.44 8.88 -16.63
C GLN A 34 6.60 8.06 -17.63
N GLY A 35 5.27 8.00 -17.47
CA GLY A 35 4.38 7.21 -18.32
C GLY A 35 4.39 5.71 -18.04
N ASN A 36 4.96 5.30 -16.90
CA ASN A 36 4.86 3.92 -16.42
C ASN A 36 3.54 3.68 -15.68
N LYS A 37 3.21 2.41 -15.47
CA LYS A 37 2.01 1.99 -14.74
C LYS A 37 2.40 1.17 -13.53
N GLY A 38 1.79 1.48 -12.39
CA GLY A 38 1.75 0.58 -11.24
C GLY A 38 0.59 -0.39 -11.41
N VAL A 39 0.85 -1.69 -11.36
CA VAL A 39 -0.18 -2.73 -11.39
C VAL A 39 -0.21 -3.47 -10.07
N ILE A 40 -1.40 -3.93 -9.67
CA ILE A 40 -1.64 -4.60 -8.39
C ILE A 40 -2.39 -5.91 -8.68
N THR A 41 -2.03 -6.97 -7.97
CA THR A 41 -2.74 -8.26 -8.04
C THR A 41 -3.63 -8.46 -6.82
N SER A 42 -4.61 -9.36 -6.92
CA SER A 42 -5.45 -9.75 -5.78
C SER A 42 -4.62 -10.29 -4.60
N GLN A 43 -3.50 -10.97 -4.85
CA GLN A 43 -2.63 -11.48 -3.79
C GLN A 43 -2.01 -10.34 -2.97
N VAL A 44 -1.54 -9.28 -3.64
CA VAL A 44 -0.98 -8.09 -2.95
C VAL A 44 -2.02 -7.43 -2.04
N LEU A 45 -3.29 -7.39 -2.46
CA LEU A 45 -4.38 -6.86 -1.64
C LEU A 45 -4.68 -7.74 -0.41
N ILE A 46 -4.63 -9.07 -0.57
CA ILE A 46 -4.81 -10.02 0.54
C ILE A 46 -3.66 -9.89 1.55
N GLU A 47 -2.42 -9.81 1.09
CA GLU A 47 -1.26 -9.62 1.96
C GLU A 47 -1.29 -8.26 2.67
N PHE A 48 -1.68 -7.19 1.96
CA PHE A 48 -1.91 -5.88 2.54
C PHE A 48 -2.93 -5.95 3.67
N TRP A 49 -4.08 -6.62 3.44
CA TRP A 49 -5.11 -6.80 4.45
C TRP A 49 -4.58 -7.49 5.71
N VAL A 50 -3.85 -8.59 5.53
CA VAL A 50 -3.26 -9.36 6.63
C VAL A 50 -2.35 -8.48 7.48
N VAL A 51 -1.47 -7.68 6.86
CA VAL A 51 -0.56 -6.81 7.61
C VAL A 51 -1.28 -5.61 8.23
N ALA A 52 -2.22 -4.99 7.50
CA ALA A 52 -2.95 -3.81 7.95
C ALA A 52 -3.79 -4.11 9.20
N THR A 53 -4.51 -5.24 9.21
CA THR A 53 -5.41 -5.62 10.31
C THR A 53 -4.71 -6.37 11.45
N ARG A 54 -3.51 -6.90 11.21
CA ARG A 54 -2.71 -7.56 12.24
C ARG A 54 -2.41 -6.59 13.40
N PRO A 55 -2.50 -7.03 14.67
CA PRO A 55 -2.16 -6.19 15.82
C PRO A 55 -0.72 -5.64 15.79
N ARG A 56 -0.52 -4.45 16.37
CA ARG A 56 0.77 -3.74 16.35
C ARG A 56 1.87 -4.44 17.14
N ASP A 57 1.51 -5.12 18.22
CA ASP A 57 2.40 -5.91 19.07
C ASP A 57 2.99 -7.13 18.36
N VAL A 58 2.40 -7.56 17.24
CA VAL A 58 2.93 -8.63 16.37
C VAL A 58 3.25 -8.12 14.95
N ASN A 59 3.74 -6.89 14.84
CA ASN A 59 4.25 -6.28 13.59
C ASN A 59 3.18 -6.06 12.50
N GLY A 60 1.94 -5.76 12.88
CA GLY A 60 0.93 -5.20 11.97
C GLY A 60 0.68 -3.71 12.18
N LEU A 61 -0.30 -3.15 11.47
CA LEU A 61 -0.69 -1.73 11.62
C LEU A 61 -1.83 -1.54 12.63
N GLY A 62 -2.56 -2.61 12.97
CA GLY A 62 -3.67 -2.60 13.90
C GLY A 62 -4.88 -1.79 13.41
N TRP A 63 -5.05 -1.65 12.10
CA TRP A 63 -6.20 -0.97 11.50
C TRP A 63 -7.45 -1.83 11.61
N THR A 64 -8.61 -1.17 11.61
CA THR A 64 -9.88 -1.90 11.53
C THR A 64 -10.10 -2.42 10.10
N PRO A 65 -10.95 -3.45 9.92
CA PRO A 65 -11.38 -3.87 8.59
C PRO A 65 -11.95 -2.71 7.76
N GLU A 66 -12.72 -1.81 8.36
CA GLU A 66 -13.33 -0.66 7.68
C GLU A 66 -12.27 0.31 7.16
N GLU A 67 -11.29 0.68 7.99
CA GLU A 67 -10.16 1.50 7.57
C GLU A 67 -9.37 0.82 6.44
N THR A 68 -9.16 -0.48 6.55
CA THR A 68 -8.43 -1.26 5.54
C THR A 68 -9.15 -1.30 4.19
N ILE A 69 -10.47 -1.46 4.19
CA ILE A 69 -11.30 -1.41 2.97
C ILE A 69 -11.19 -0.04 2.29
N ILE A 70 -11.27 1.05 3.07
CA ILE A 70 -11.16 2.41 2.54
C ILE A 70 -9.81 2.59 1.81
N LYS A 71 -8.71 2.09 2.41
CA LYS A 71 -7.37 2.15 1.81
C LYS A 71 -7.27 1.30 0.54
N ILE A 72 -7.85 0.09 0.54
CA ILE A 72 -7.87 -0.76 -0.67
C ILE A 72 -8.62 -0.07 -1.81
N HIS A 73 -9.77 0.55 -1.54
CA HIS A 73 -10.54 1.27 -2.55
C HIS A 73 -9.75 2.44 -3.16
N GLN A 74 -8.86 3.09 -2.40
CA GLN A 74 -7.98 4.14 -2.93
C GLN A 74 -6.94 3.62 -3.94
N PHE A 75 -6.63 2.31 -3.94
CA PHE A 75 -5.66 1.71 -4.86
C PHE A 75 -6.28 1.16 -6.15
N ILE A 76 -7.58 0.87 -6.15
CA ILE A 76 -8.27 0.18 -7.26
C ILE A 76 -9.33 1.03 -7.96
N ALA A 77 -9.61 2.24 -7.44
CA ALA A 77 -10.49 3.23 -8.06
C ALA A 77 -9.72 4.11 -9.06
#